data_AF-A0AAE4HAA6-F1
#
_entry.id   AF-A0AAE4HAA6-F1
#
_cell.length_a   1.000
_cell.length_b   1.000
_cell.length_c   1.000
_cell.angle_alpha   90.00
_cell.angle_beta   90.00
_cell.angle_gamma   90.00
#
_symmetry.space_group_name_H-M   'P 1'
#
loop_
_entity.id
_entity.type
_entity.pdbx_description
1 polymer ?
#
loop_
_entity_poly.entity_id
_entity_poly.type
_entity_poly.pdbx_seq_one_letter_code
_entity_poly.pdbx_strand_id
1 'polypeptide(L)'
;HLQESSASAMLAQVGQKIDADEWAAFIGWQPHWMNVAYDMHYLEDADDSGAAQLEGHVATVVRSDLAEQDPNLARFFEQFVVGSDIQSEWVNAYSRDERRADDVASEWIAEHQDVVAEWLDGVTTQDGEPAMDTMSAQFQ
;
A
#
# COMPACT_ATOMS: atom_id res chain seq x y z
N HIS A 1 29.45 -3.48 7.23
CA HIS A 1 29.53 -2.15 6.59
C HIS A 1 28.29 -1.97 5.74
N LEU A 2 27.47 -0.95 6.01
CA LEU A 2 26.35 -0.57 5.14
C LEU A 2 26.94 0.12 3.89
N GLN A 3 26.51 -0.28 2.70
CA GLN A 3 26.85 0.44 1.46
C GLN A 3 25.63 1.25 1.02
N GLU A 4 25.81 2.56 0.89
CA GLU A 4 24.74 3.44 0.41
C GLU A 4 24.51 3.26 -1.08
N SER A 5 23.24 3.13 -1.46
CA SER A 5 22.79 2.94 -2.84
C SER A 5 21.33 3.42 -2.97
N SER A 6 20.85 3.62 -4.19
CA SER A 6 19.40 3.77 -4.43
C SER A 6 18.66 2.46 -4.16
N ALA A 7 17.36 2.55 -3.84
CA ALA A 7 16.49 1.39 -3.67
C ALA A 7 16.54 0.45 -4.89
N SER A 8 16.50 1.00 -6.11
CA SER A 8 16.57 0.22 -7.35
C SER A 8 17.87 -0.56 -7.49
N ALA A 9 19.02 0.07 -7.18
CA ALA A 9 20.31 -0.59 -7.26
C ALA A 9 20.51 -1.62 -6.14
N MET A 10 20.01 -1.37 -4.93
CA MET A 10 19.97 -2.36 -3.84
C MET A 10 19.17 -3.59 -4.28
N LEU A 11 17.96 -3.40 -4.80
CA LEU A 11 17.08 -4.51 -5.16
C LEU A 11 17.56 -5.28 -6.40
N ALA A 12 18.27 -4.63 -7.32
CA ALA A 12 18.95 -5.30 -8.43
C ALA A 12 20.08 -6.22 -7.92
N GLN A 13 20.86 -5.77 -6.93
CA GLN A 13 21.89 -6.59 -6.31
C GLN A 13 21.30 -7.77 -5.53
N VAL A 14 20.22 -7.54 -4.78
CA VAL A 14 19.49 -8.61 -4.08
C VAL A 14 18.97 -9.65 -5.07
N GLY A 15 18.36 -9.22 -6.18
CA GLY A 15 17.89 -10.12 -7.23
C GLY A 15 19.00 -11.01 -7.80
N GLN A 16 20.17 -10.43 -8.12
CA GLN A 16 21.33 -11.20 -8.60
C GLN A 16 21.82 -12.24 -7.59
N LYS A 17 21.73 -11.95 -6.28
CA LYS A 17 22.11 -12.89 -5.23
C LYS A 17 21.10 -14.03 -5.09
N ILE A 18 19.81 -13.71 -5.16
CA ILE A 18 18.74 -14.72 -5.16
C ILE A 18 18.90 -15.66 -6.37
N ASP A 19 19.12 -15.12 -7.57
CA ASP A 19 19.33 -15.91 -8.79
C ASP A 19 20.59 -16.82 -8.71
N ALA A 20 21.54 -16.47 -7.85
CA ALA A 20 22.77 -17.22 -7.61
C ALA A 20 22.70 -18.15 -6.38
N ASP A 21 21.52 -18.33 -5.77
CA ASP A 21 21.33 -19.08 -4.52
C ASP A 21 22.23 -18.59 -3.36
N GLU A 22 22.52 -17.28 -3.32
CA GLU A 22 23.35 -16.64 -2.29
C GLU A 22 22.51 -15.90 -1.24
N TRP A 23 22.97 -15.95 0.02
CA TRP A 23 22.38 -15.16 1.10
C TRP A 23 22.56 -13.65 0.86
N ALA A 24 21.51 -12.90 1.14
CA ALA A 24 21.50 -11.44 1.14
C ALA A 24 20.84 -10.90 2.42
N ALA A 25 21.44 -9.87 3.01
CA ALA A 25 20.84 -9.06 4.07
C ALA A 25 20.82 -7.60 3.59
N PHE A 26 19.66 -6.97 3.64
CA PHE A 26 19.42 -5.63 3.09
C PHE A 26 18.31 -4.92 3.87
N ILE A 27 18.11 -3.63 3.61
CA ILE A 27 17.04 -2.85 4.24
C ILE A 27 15.73 -3.09 3.50
N GLY A 28 14.84 -3.86 4.11
CA GLY A 28 13.47 -4.07 3.63
C GLY A 28 12.49 -3.12 4.33
N TRP A 29 11.38 -2.81 3.67
CA TRP A 29 10.26 -2.08 4.26
C TRP A 29 8.94 -2.54 3.62
N GLN A 30 7.84 -2.38 4.36
CA GLN A 30 6.50 -2.70 3.92
C GLN A 30 5.62 -1.45 4.10
N PRO A 31 4.76 -1.11 3.12
CA PRO A 31 4.49 -1.82 1.87
C PRO A 31 5.52 -1.56 0.75
N HIS A 32 5.84 -2.61 -0.01
CA HIS A 32 6.74 -2.54 -1.16
C HIS A 32 6.65 -3.83 -2.01
N TRP A 33 6.91 -3.74 -3.32
CA TRP A 33 6.86 -4.90 -4.23
C TRP A 33 7.81 -6.05 -3.86
N MET A 34 8.87 -5.76 -3.11
CA MET A 34 9.84 -6.78 -2.68
C MET A 34 9.21 -7.85 -1.78
N ASN A 35 8.16 -7.48 -1.03
CA ASN A 35 7.41 -8.40 -0.17
C ASN A 35 6.51 -9.35 -0.97
N VAL A 36 6.28 -9.06 -2.26
CA VAL A 36 5.53 -9.93 -3.19
C VAL A 36 6.50 -10.75 -4.04
N ALA A 37 7.57 -10.12 -4.52
CA ALA A 37 8.48 -10.73 -5.49
C ALA A 37 9.54 -11.66 -4.88
N TYR A 38 9.91 -11.47 -3.60
CA TYR A 38 10.96 -12.23 -2.94
C TYR A 38 10.40 -13.02 -1.76
N ASP A 39 10.88 -14.26 -1.60
CA ASP A 39 10.70 -15.04 -0.36
C ASP A 39 11.68 -14.51 0.68
N MET A 40 11.23 -13.54 1.48
CA MET A 40 12.06 -12.82 2.44
C MET A 40 11.48 -12.88 3.85
N HIS A 41 12.37 -12.77 4.84
CA HIS A 41 12.01 -12.73 6.26
C HIS A 41 12.64 -11.49 6.91
N TYR A 42 11.84 -10.77 7.70
CA TYR A 42 12.33 -9.66 8.50
C TYR A 42 13.08 -10.19 9.72
N LEU A 43 14.34 -9.79 9.87
CA LEU A 43 15.17 -10.19 11.01
C LEU A 43 14.80 -9.37 12.25
N GLU A 44 14.50 -10.04 13.35
CA GLU A 44 14.34 -9.43 14.67
C GLU A 44 15.71 -9.02 15.25
N ASP A 45 15.69 -8.07 16.19
CA ASP A 45 16.90 -7.71 16.93
C ASP A 45 17.37 -8.88 17.79
N ALA A 46 18.64 -9.26 17.65
CA ALA A 46 19.23 -10.32 18.47
C ALA A 46 19.48 -9.90 19.93
N ASP A 47 19.68 -8.59 20.17
CA ASP A 47 20.16 -8.04 21.45
C ASP A 47 19.34 -6.81 21.94
N ASP A 48 18.07 -6.68 21.55
CA ASP A 48 17.22 -5.50 21.84
C ASP A 48 17.87 -4.15 21.43
N SER A 49 18.67 -4.18 20.36
CA SER A 49 19.51 -3.04 19.96
C SER A 49 18.71 -1.83 19.46
N GLY A 50 17.45 -2.03 19.10
CA GLY A 50 16.57 -1.05 18.46
C GLY A 50 16.90 -0.82 16.98
N ALA A 51 17.76 -1.65 16.38
CA ALA A 51 18.16 -1.55 14.99
C ALA A 51 17.11 -2.15 14.05
N ALA A 52 16.40 -3.20 14.48
CA ALA A 52 15.28 -3.79 13.76
C ALA A 52 13.95 -3.20 14.26
N GLN A 53 13.56 -2.05 13.72
CA GLN A 53 12.20 -1.51 13.90
C GLN A 53 11.26 -2.15 12.88
N LEU A 54 10.56 -3.20 13.32
CA LEU A 54 9.62 -3.95 12.47
C LEU A 54 8.22 -3.32 12.42
N GLU A 55 7.95 -2.34 13.29
CA GLU A 55 6.67 -1.64 13.33
C GLU A 55 6.71 -0.38 12.45
N GLY A 56 5.94 -0.39 11.37
CA GLY A 56 5.68 0.78 10.52
C GLY A 56 4.19 1.05 10.44
N HIS A 57 3.81 2.33 10.35
CA HIS A 57 2.41 2.74 10.18
C HIS A 57 2.27 3.69 8.99
N VAL A 58 1.27 3.43 8.15
CA VAL A 58 0.85 4.32 7.06
C VAL A 58 -0.38 5.08 7.54
N ALA A 59 -0.29 6.41 7.59
CA ALA A 59 -1.36 7.26 8.08
C ALA A 59 -1.89 8.20 6.97
N THR A 60 -3.22 8.36 6.93
CA THR A 60 -3.87 9.43 6.19
C THR A 60 -3.81 10.72 7.01
N VAL A 61 -3.16 11.75 6.47
CA VAL A 61 -3.02 13.06 7.14
C VAL A 61 -3.78 14.12 6.35
N VAL A 62 -4.71 14.80 7.03
CA VAL A 62 -5.56 15.85 6.45
C VAL A 62 -5.31 17.19 7.15
N ARG A 63 -5.80 18.27 6.54
CA ARG A 63 -5.84 19.58 7.20
C ARG A 63 -6.74 19.51 8.43
N SER A 64 -6.37 20.24 9.48
CA SER A 64 -7.08 20.23 10.77
C SER A 64 -8.53 20.69 10.69
N ASP A 65 -8.89 21.47 9.68
CA ASP A 65 -10.24 22.02 9.46
C ASP A 65 -11.07 21.23 8.44
N LEU A 66 -10.56 20.10 7.92
CA LEU A 66 -11.26 19.32 6.90
C LEU A 66 -12.59 18.76 7.43
N ALA A 67 -12.61 18.21 8.64
CA ALA A 67 -13.83 17.61 9.21
C ALA A 67 -14.97 18.62 9.40
N GLU A 68 -14.64 19.90 9.59
CA GLU A 68 -15.62 20.99 9.70
C GLU A 68 -16.08 21.48 8.32
N GLN A 69 -15.16 21.55 7.35
CA GLN A 69 -15.44 22.07 6.00
C GLN A 69 -16.14 21.04 5.11
N ASP A 70 -15.76 19.77 5.23
CA ASP A 70 -16.26 18.66 4.43
C ASP A 70 -16.36 17.39 5.29
N PRO A 71 -17.41 17.27 6.11
CA PRO A 71 -17.63 16.08 6.93
C PRO A 71 -17.85 14.81 6.10
N ASN A 72 -18.31 14.93 4.86
CA ASN A 72 -18.52 13.79 3.97
C ASN A 72 -17.19 13.20 3.48
N LEU A 73 -16.26 14.06 3.04
CA LEU A 73 -14.91 13.65 2.65
C LEU A 73 -14.07 13.20 3.86
N ALA A 74 -14.21 13.87 5.01
CA ALA A 74 -13.54 13.46 6.23
C ALA A 74 -13.94 12.04 6.64
N ARG A 75 -15.24 11.72 6.57
CA ARG A 75 -15.75 10.36 6.82
C ARG A 75 -15.10 9.33 5.91
N PHE A 76 -15.02 9.58 4.61
CA PHE A 76 -14.31 8.70 3.67
C PHE A 76 -12.86 8.48 4.10
N PHE A 77 -12.11 9.54 4.43
CA PHE A 77 -10.71 9.40 4.85
C PHE A 77 -10.51 8.68 6.19
N GLU A 78 -11.48 8.78 7.10
CA GLU A 78 -11.47 8.01 8.36
C GLU A 78 -11.71 6.51 8.12
N GLN A 79 -12.46 6.16 7.08
CA GLN A 79 -12.80 4.78 6.73
C GLN A 79 -11.81 4.15 5.76
N PHE A 80 -11.07 4.96 4.99
CA PHE A 80 -10.09 4.50 4.01
C PHE A 80 -8.85 3.92 4.71
N VAL A 81 -8.87 2.61 4.93
CA VAL A 81 -7.76 1.84 5.48
C VAL A 81 -7.41 0.73 4.50
N VAL A 82 -6.14 0.68 4.11
CA VAL A 82 -5.61 -0.34 3.20
C VAL A 82 -4.53 -1.13 3.92
N GLY A 83 -4.69 -2.45 3.97
CA GLY A 83 -3.69 -3.35 4.53
C GLY A 83 -2.36 -3.28 3.77
N SER A 84 -1.25 -3.53 4.47
CA SER A 84 0.10 -3.47 3.91
C SER A 84 0.34 -4.50 2.79
N ASP A 85 -0.36 -5.62 2.82
CA ASP A 85 -0.30 -6.66 1.78
C ASP A 85 -0.93 -6.16 0.49
N ILE A 86 -2.16 -5.63 0.56
CA ILE A 86 -2.85 -4.99 -0.57
C ILE A 86 -2.00 -3.85 -1.15
N GLN A 87 -1.43 -2.99 -0.30
CA GLN A 87 -0.55 -1.92 -0.76
C GLN A 87 0.71 -2.47 -1.47
N SER A 88 1.26 -3.59 -1.01
CA SER A 88 2.43 -4.22 -1.64
C SER A 88 2.09 -4.82 -3.00
N GLU A 89 0.90 -5.40 -3.16
CA GLU A 89 0.38 -5.89 -4.46
C GLU A 89 0.17 -4.74 -5.44
N TRP A 90 -0.45 -3.63 -5.01
CA TRP A 90 -0.61 -2.44 -5.85
C TRP A 90 0.72 -1.85 -6.28
N VAL A 91 1.69 -1.74 -5.34
CA VAL A 91 3.04 -1.25 -5.64
C VAL A 91 3.77 -2.20 -6.59
N ASN A 92 3.57 -3.51 -6.48
CA ASN A 92 4.10 -4.49 -7.43
C ASN A 92 3.54 -4.27 -8.84
N ALA A 93 2.22 -4.26 -8.98
CA ALA A 93 1.55 -4.07 -10.26
C ALA A 93 1.96 -2.74 -10.93
N TYR A 94 2.01 -1.65 -10.17
CA TYR A 94 2.37 -0.34 -10.70
C TYR A 94 3.87 -0.17 -10.98
N SER A 95 4.74 -0.55 -10.05
CA SER A 95 6.17 -0.19 -10.11
C SER A 95 7.05 -1.27 -10.72
N ARG A 96 6.68 -2.54 -10.59
CA ARG A 96 7.46 -3.68 -11.09
C ARG A 96 6.89 -4.19 -12.41
N ASP A 97 5.58 -4.35 -12.50
CA ASP A 97 4.90 -4.78 -13.74
C ASP A 97 4.59 -3.60 -14.68
N GLU A 98 4.94 -2.38 -14.27
CA GLU A 98 4.81 -1.13 -15.04
C GLU A 98 3.37 -0.86 -15.54
N ARG A 99 2.36 -1.37 -14.82
CA ARG A 99 0.95 -1.12 -15.14
C ARG A 99 0.58 0.32 -14.79
N ARG A 100 -0.38 0.90 -15.51
CA ARG A 100 -0.93 2.20 -15.15
C ARG A 100 -1.67 2.12 -13.81
N ALA A 101 -1.45 3.10 -12.93
CA ALA A 101 -2.10 3.15 -11.62
C ALA A 101 -3.63 3.11 -11.72
N ASP A 102 -4.22 3.84 -12.68
CA ASP A 102 -5.67 3.86 -12.89
C ASP A 102 -6.22 2.47 -13.22
N ASP A 103 -5.48 1.69 -14.02
CA ASP A 103 -5.91 0.34 -14.44
C ASP A 103 -5.85 -0.62 -13.25
N VAL A 104 -4.77 -0.55 -12.44
CA VAL A 104 -4.62 -1.36 -11.21
C VAL A 104 -5.71 -1.04 -10.20
N ALA A 105 -5.96 0.25 -9.95
CA ALA A 105 -7.00 0.68 -9.01
C ALA A 105 -8.39 0.28 -9.48
N SER A 106 -8.70 0.48 -10.77
CA SER A 106 -10.02 0.16 -11.32
C SER A 106 -10.31 -1.33 -11.30
N GLU A 107 -9.34 -2.18 -11.66
CA GLU A 107 -9.48 -3.64 -11.57
C GLU A 107 -9.70 -4.08 -10.12
N TRP A 108 -8.86 -3.60 -9.20
CA TRP A 108 -8.97 -3.97 -7.79
C TRP A 108 -10.31 -3.54 -7.18
N ILE A 109 -10.79 -2.32 -7.48
CA ILE A 109 -12.10 -1.84 -7.02
C ILE A 109 -13.23 -2.72 -7.55
N ALA A 110 -13.17 -3.12 -8.83
CA ALA A 110 -14.18 -4.00 -9.42
C ALA A 110 -14.25 -5.36 -8.72
N GLU A 111 -13.10 -5.88 -8.30
CA GLU A 111 -12.95 -7.18 -7.65
C GLU A 111 -13.23 -7.16 -6.14
N HIS A 112 -13.08 -6.01 -5.47
CA HIS A 112 -13.16 -5.88 -4.00
C HIS A 112 -14.19 -4.83 -3.56
N GLN A 113 -15.36 -4.85 -4.21
CA GLN A 113 -16.45 -3.92 -3.92
C GLN A 113 -16.96 -4.01 -2.46
N ASP A 114 -16.80 -5.15 -1.80
CA ASP A 114 -17.11 -5.32 -0.38
C ASP A 114 -16.23 -4.45 0.52
N VAL A 115 -14.92 -4.42 0.26
CA VAL A 115 -13.99 -3.54 0.98
C VAL A 115 -14.28 -2.08 0.67
N VAL A 116 -14.55 -1.75 -0.60
CA VAL A 116 -14.88 -0.38 -1.00
C VAL A 116 -16.21 0.08 -0.37
N ALA A 117 -17.16 -0.82 -0.14
CA ALA A 117 -18.40 -0.50 0.55
C ALA A 117 -18.16 -0.04 2.00
N GLU A 118 -17.16 -0.61 2.69
CA GLU A 118 -16.77 -0.17 4.03
C GLU A 118 -16.19 1.25 4.01
N TRP A 119 -15.40 1.58 2.98
CA TRP A 119 -14.85 2.93 2.81
C TRP A 119 -15.92 3.98 2.48
N LEU A 120 -17.02 3.56 1.85
CA LEU A 120 -18.10 4.43 1.39
C LEU A 120 -19.34 4.38 2.29
N ASP A 121 -19.30 3.66 3.42
CA ASP A 121 -20.44 3.56 4.33
C ASP A 121 -20.83 4.95 4.84
N GLY A 122 -22.04 5.42 4.49
CA GLY A 122 -22.53 6.76 4.85
C GLY A 122 -21.85 7.92 4.11
N VAL A 123 -21.04 7.63 3.08
CA VAL A 123 -20.47 8.63 2.17
C VAL A 123 -21.44 8.87 1.01
N THR A 124 -21.58 10.13 0.61
CA THR A 124 -22.46 10.56 -0.48
C THR A 124 -21.69 11.18 -1.65
N THR A 125 -22.31 11.16 -2.83
CA THR A 125 -21.86 11.91 -4.01
C THR A 125 -22.06 13.41 -3.82
N GLN A 126 -21.54 14.23 -4.74
CA GLN A 126 -21.76 15.69 -4.72
C GLN A 126 -23.25 16.07 -4.80
N ASP A 127 -24.06 15.23 -5.42
CA ASP A 127 -25.51 15.43 -5.58
C ASP A 127 -26.32 14.84 -4.40
N GLY A 128 -25.64 14.25 -3.41
CA GLY A 128 -26.24 13.72 -2.17
C GLY A 128 -26.77 12.30 -2.27
N GLU A 129 -26.47 11.58 -3.36
CA GLU A 129 -26.82 10.16 -3.52
C GLU A 129 -25.82 9.27 -2.78
N PRO A 130 -26.18 8.04 -2.37
CA PRO A 130 -25.22 7.10 -1.78
C PRO A 130 -24.04 6.86 -2.73
N ALA A 131 -22.80 7.05 -2.25
CA ALA A 131 -21.62 6.93 -3.09
C ALA A 131 -21.45 5.50 -3.65
N MET A 132 -21.81 4.49 -2.85
CA MET A 132 -21.70 3.09 -3.25
C MET A 132 -22.60 2.72 -4.44
N ASP A 133 -23.78 3.33 -4.57
CA ASP A 133 -24.70 3.06 -5.68
C ASP A 133 -24.09 3.55 -7.01
N THR A 134 -23.49 4.75 -6.98
CA THR A 134 -22.79 5.32 -8.15
C THR A 134 -21.53 4.53 -8.48
N MET A 135 -20.74 4.16 -7.47
CA MET A 135 -19.52 3.37 -7.64
C MET A 135 -19.85 2.02 -8.28
N SER A 136 -20.82 1.28 -7.73
CA SER A 136 -21.21 -0.03 -8.25
C SER A 136 -21.67 0.03 -9.71
N ALA A 137 -22.40 1.08 -10.10
CA ALA A 137 -22.86 1.28 -11.47
C ALA A 137 -21.72 1.54 -12.46
N GLN A 138 -20.58 2.07 -12.01
CA GLN A 138 -19.40 2.31 -12.84
C GLN A 138 -18.63 1.01 -13.18
N PHE A 139 -18.77 -0.03 -12.34
CA PHE A 139 -18.03 -1.30 -12.46
C PHE A 139 -18.92 -2.51 -12.83
N GLN A 140 -20.16 -2.27 -13.26
CA GLN A 140 -21.06 -3.25 -13.89
C GLN A 140 -20.86 -3.31 -15.40
#